data_AF-A0A1S2N9I5-F1
#
_entry.id   AF-A0A1S2N9I5-F1
#
_cell.length_a   1.000
_cell.length_b   1.000
_cell.length_c   1.000
_cell.angle_alpha   90.00
_cell.angle_beta   90.00
_cell.angle_gamma   90.00
#
_symmetry.space_group_name_H-M   'P 1'
#
loop_
_entity.id
_entity.type
_entity.pdbx_description
1 polymer ?
#
loop_
_entity_poly.entity_id
_entity_poly.type
_entity_poly.pdbx_seq_one_letter_code
_entity_poly.pdbx_strand_id
1 'polypeptide(L)'
;MPFPIEEKLVIGVASSALFDLSESHQVYLEHGPDEYRTYQERQRDVVLARGVAFPFIRRFLSINKCFPQQAPVEVVLFSRNSPETGLRVMRSMAHYGLDISRAVFMTGKSPYPYLPAFNAALFLSANEEDVKSAIEVDYPAGLVLPSRIADEEDDIELRVAFDFDGVLADDESETVYKRDGLGEFHAHETLHVARPHQPGPLAGMFRKLAMLQQLEKAAERDDPDYRRIVRIAIITARSAPAHERVVTTLGSWGVSADETFFLGGMDKSRVLSVFKPHIFFDDQLAHLDSGPGATIPMVHVPFGIANRRAADTVSAAPTAGATPAGAPAPAA
;
A
#
# COMPACT_ATOMS: atom_id res chain seq x y z
N MET A 1 -30.27 -8.02 -2.70
CA MET A 1 -29.93 -6.61 -2.41
C MET A 1 -28.59 -6.30 -3.06
N PRO A 2 -28.37 -5.09 -3.59
CA PRO A 2 -27.06 -4.70 -4.12
C PRO A 2 -26.01 -4.73 -3.00
N PHE A 3 -24.78 -5.11 -3.32
CA PHE A 3 -23.67 -5.13 -2.37
C PHE A 3 -23.05 -3.72 -2.31
N PRO A 4 -23.11 -3.00 -1.16
CA PRO A 4 -22.67 -1.61 -1.06
C PRO A 4 -21.14 -1.54 -0.91
N ILE A 5 -20.41 -1.77 -2.01
CA ILE A 5 -18.93 -1.74 -2.00
C ILE A 5 -18.38 -0.34 -1.71
N GLU A 6 -19.18 0.68 -2.00
CA GLU A 6 -18.87 2.10 -1.82
C GLU A 6 -18.72 2.47 -0.33
N GLU A 7 -19.48 1.80 0.54
CA GLU A 7 -19.49 2.03 1.99
C GLU A 7 -18.38 1.26 2.72
N LYS A 8 -17.63 0.40 2.02
CA LYS A 8 -16.60 -0.46 2.59
C LYS A 8 -15.20 0.12 2.47
N LEU A 9 -14.33 -0.26 3.39
CA LEU A 9 -12.89 -0.18 3.21
C LEU A 9 -12.42 -1.40 2.41
N VAL A 10 -12.13 -1.19 1.14
CA VAL A 10 -11.69 -2.26 0.23
C VAL A 10 -10.18 -2.20 0.05
N ILE A 11 -9.49 -3.34 0.18
CA ILE A 11 -8.06 -3.47 -0.13
C ILE A 11 -7.91 -4.39 -1.34
N GLY A 12 -7.26 -3.88 -2.39
CA GLY A 12 -6.83 -4.70 -3.52
C GLY A 12 -5.51 -5.37 -3.19
N VAL A 13 -5.39 -6.68 -3.45
CA VAL A 13 -4.15 -7.42 -3.17
C VAL A 13 -3.76 -8.28 -4.37
N ALA A 14 -2.48 -8.26 -4.72
CA ALA A 14 -1.91 -9.20 -5.67
C ALA A 14 -1.62 -10.55 -5.01
N SER A 15 -1.67 -11.63 -5.78
CA SER A 15 -1.29 -12.96 -5.29
C SER A 15 0.15 -13.01 -4.74
N SER A 16 1.05 -12.20 -5.30
CA SER A 16 2.45 -12.06 -4.88
C SER A 16 2.63 -11.40 -3.50
N ALA A 17 1.69 -10.56 -3.07
CA ALA A 17 1.72 -9.97 -1.73
C ALA A 17 1.12 -10.93 -0.69
N LEU A 18 0.06 -11.65 -1.07
CA LEU A 18 -0.69 -12.52 -0.16
C LEU A 18 -0.01 -13.87 0.07
N PHE A 19 0.66 -14.43 -0.94
CA PHE A 19 1.31 -15.73 -0.89
C PHE A 19 2.75 -15.66 -1.37
N ASP A 20 3.57 -16.59 -0.87
CA ASP A 20 4.89 -16.83 -1.40
C ASP A 20 4.77 -17.54 -2.76
N LEU A 21 5.18 -16.83 -3.81
CA LEU A 21 5.20 -17.30 -5.20
C LEU A 21 6.63 -17.41 -5.74
N SER A 22 7.66 -17.35 -4.89
CA SER A 22 9.06 -17.33 -5.33
C SER A 22 9.42 -18.54 -6.21
N GLU A 23 8.99 -19.74 -5.85
CA GLU A 23 9.21 -20.95 -6.64
C GLU A 23 8.51 -20.87 -8.01
N SER A 24 7.21 -20.51 -8.03
CA SER A 24 6.46 -20.37 -9.27
C SER A 24 7.04 -19.25 -10.15
N HIS A 25 7.55 -18.17 -9.55
CA HIS A 25 8.20 -17.07 -10.27
C HIS A 25 9.53 -17.52 -10.88
N GLN A 26 10.31 -18.35 -10.19
CA GLN A 26 11.53 -18.92 -10.73
C GLN A 26 11.25 -19.79 -11.96
N VAL A 27 10.21 -20.64 -11.92
CA VAL A 27 9.79 -21.43 -13.08
C VAL A 27 9.42 -20.53 -14.27
N TYR A 28 8.72 -19.42 -14.03
CA TYR A 28 8.39 -18.44 -15.08
C TYR A 28 9.64 -17.81 -15.71
N LEU A 29 10.64 -17.43 -14.90
CA LEU A 29 11.88 -16.82 -15.37
C LEU A 29 12.75 -17.81 -16.16
N GLU A 30 12.83 -19.06 -15.71
CA GLU A 30 13.71 -20.07 -16.32
C GLU A 30 13.09 -20.76 -17.55
N HIS A 31 11.79 -21.04 -17.52
CA HIS A 31 11.12 -21.92 -18.49
C HIS A 31 9.98 -21.22 -19.27
N GLY A 32 9.67 -19.97 -18.93
CA GLY A 32 8.67 -19.17 -19.64
C GLY A 32 7.21 -19.44 -19.23
N PRO A 33 6.25 -18.76 -19.88
CA PRO A 33 4.84 -18.72 -19.47
C PRO A 33 4.09 -20.05 -19.64
N ASP A 34 4.44 -20.87 -20.63
CA ASP A 34 3.73 -22.13 -20.89
C ASP A 34 4.08 -23.21 -19.86
N GLU A 35 5.37 -23.31 -19.49
CA GLU A 35 5.79 -24.23 -18.43
C GLU A 35 5.29 -23.74 -17.06
N TYR A 36 5.28 -22.43 -16.82
CA TYR A 36 4.65 -21.84 -15.65
C TYR A 36 3.17 -22.24 -15.51
N ARG A 37 2.39 -22.19 -16.61
CA ARG A 37 0.98 -22.61 -16.60
C ARG A 37 0.87 -24.09 -16.23
N THR A 38 1.67 -24.94 -16.87
CA THR A 38 1.70 -26.38 -16.60
C THR A 38 2.10 -26.68 -15.15
N TYR A 39 3.08 -25.96 -14.61
CA TYR A 39 3.51 -26.05 -13.22
C TYR A 39 2.38 -25.70 -12.25
N GLN A 40 1.71 -24.58 -12.47
CA GLN A 40 0.59 -24.13 -11.63
C GLN A 40 -0.60 -25.10 -11.68
N GLU A 41 -0.88 -25.71 -12.84
CA GLU A 41 -1.92 -26.73 -12.99
C GLU A 41 -1.58 -28.03 -12.23
N ARG A 42 -0.32 -28.49 -12.31
CA ARG A 42 0.15 -29.68 -11.56
C ARG A 42 0.13 -29.44 -10.05
N GLN A 43 0.47 -28.23 -9.62
CA GLN A 43 0.53 -27.83 -8.21
C GLN A 43 -0.79 -27.24 -7.68
N ARG A 44 -1.91 -27.37 -8.41
CA ARG A 44 -3.18 -26.71 -8.10
C ARG A 44 -3.76 -27.09 -6.73
N ASP A 45 -3.44 -28.27 -6.22
CA ASP A 45 -3.87 -28.77 -4.90
C ASP A 45 -2.83 -28.52 -3.80
N VAL A 46 -1.65 -28.01 -4.16
CA VAL A 46 -0.58 -27.68 -3.19
C VAL A 46 -0.77 -26.26 -2.69
N VAL A 47 -1.04 -26.16 -1.39
CA VAL A 47 -1.25 -24.91 -0.66
C VAL A 47 0.01 -24.05 -0.73
N LEU A 48 -0.15 -22.78 -1.08
CA LEU A 48 0.94 -21.80 -1.10
C LEU A 48 1.34 -21.41 0.33
N ALA A 49 2.63 -21.17 0.54
CA ALA A 49 3.10 -20.59 1.79
C ALA A 49 2.61 -19.14 1.93
N ARG A 50 2.49 -18.68 3.18
CA ARG A 50 2.00 -17.33 3.51
C ARG A 50 2.98 -16.28 2.99
N GLY A 51 2.47 -15.22 2.37
CA GLY A 51 3.26 -14.07 1.94
C GLY A 51 3.34 -12.97 3.00
N VAL A 52 4.14 -11.94 2.74
CA VAL A 52 4.41 -10.85 3.71
C VAL A 52 3.13 -10.11 4.13
N ALA A 53 2.18 -9.89 3.22
CA ALA A 53 0.92 -9.20 3.55
C ALA A 53 -0.13 -10.12 4.20
N PHE A 54 0.13 -11.42 4.31
CA PHE A 54 -0.85 -12.39 4.82
C PHE A 54 -1.33 -12.09 6.25
N PRO A 55 -0.45 -11.83 7.24
CA PRO A 55 -0.88 -11.50 8.61
C PRO A 55 -1.80 -10.27 8.67
N PHE A 56 -1.49 -9.26 7.84
CA PHE A 56 -2.29 -8.05 7.71
C PHE A 56 -3.67 -8.36 7.12
N ILE A 57 -3.74 -9.07 5.98
CA ILE A 57 -5.01 -9.41 5.32
C ILE A 57 -5.89 -10.31 6.18
N ARG A 58 -5.31 -11.29 6.89
CA ARG A 58 -6.04 -12.16 7.82
C ARG A 58 -6.75 -11.35 8.91
N ARG A 59 -6.04 -10.43 9.55
CA ARG A 59 -6.58 -9.58 10.63
C ARG A 59 -7.55 -8.53 10.12
N PHE A 60 -7.25 -7.96 8.97
CA PHE A 60 -8.15 -7.05 8.29
C PHE A 60 -9.50 -7.73 8.04
N LEU A 61 -9.53 -8.92 7.47
CA LEU A 61 -10.77 -9.69 7.27
C LEU A 61 -11.45 -10.11 8.58
N SER A 62 -10.71 -10.29 9.69
CA SER A 62 -11.34 -10.60 10.98
C SER A 62 -12.19 -9.46 11.55
N ILE A 63 -12.04 -8.22 11.08
CA ILE A 63 -12.89 -7.08 11.46
C ILE A 63 -14.36 -7.38 11.10
N ASN A 64 -14.62 -8.04 9.96
CA ASN A 64 -15.98 -8.44 9.58
C ASN A 64 -16.58 -9.45 10.56
N LYS A 65 -15.77 -10.24 11.29
CA LYS A 65 -16.26 -11.18 12.31
C LYS A 65 -16.73 -10.45 13.57
N CYS A 66 -16.10 -9.32 13.91
CA CYS A 66 -16.52 -8.45 15.01
C CYS A 66 -17.76 -7.62 14.66
N PHE A 67 -17.92 -7.28 13.38
CA PHE A 67 -19.01 -6.44 12.87
C PHE A 67 -19.80 -7.15 11.75
N PRO A 68 -20.48 -8.29 12.02
CA PRO A 68 -21.06 -9.15 10.99
C PRO A 68 -22.23 -8.50 10.24
N GLN A 69 -22.91 -7.52 10.85
CA GLN A 69 -24.03 -6.82 10.21
C GLN A 69 -23.54 -5.78 9.20
N GLN A 70 -22.49 -5.02 9.53
CA GLN A 70 -21.93 -4.00 8.65
C GLN A 70 -20.97 -4.61 7.61
N ALA A 71 -20.21 -5.64 7.99
CA ALA A 71 -19.11 -6.19 7.22
C ALA A 71 -18.27 -5.08 6.54
N PRO A 72 -17.69 -4.16 7.35
CA PRO A 72 -17.23 -2.85 6.87
C PRO A 72 -15.97 -2.93 6.00
N VAL A 73 -15.34 -4.10 5.91
CA VAL A 73 -14.13 -4.30 5.11
C VAL A 73 -14.33 -5.33 4.00
N GLU A 74 -13.53 -5.24 2.95
CA GLU A 74 -13.50 -6.19 1.84
C GLU A 74 -12.08 -6.31 1.29
N VAL A 75 -11.71 -7.50 0.81
CA VAL A 75 -10.44 -7.71 0.11
C VAL A 75 -10.75 -8.27 -1.27
N VAL A 76 -10.12 -7.71 -2.29
CA VAL A 76 -10.28 -8.15 -3.68
C VAL A 76 -8.93 -8.60 -4.22
N LEU A 77 -8.86 -9.83 -4.72
CA LEU A 77 -7.66 -10.35 -5.36
C LEU A 77 -7.56 -9.80 -6.79
N PHE A 78 -6.42 -9.22 -7.16
CA PHE A 78 -6.10 -8.83 -8.54
C PHE A 78 -4.94 -9.66 -9.06
N SER A 79 -5.09 -10.21 -10.26
CA SER A 79 -4.11 -11.13 -10.84
C SER A 79 -3.97 -10.92 -12.35
N ARG A 80 -2.72 -10.82 -12.81
CA ARG A 80 -2.33 -10.86 -14.24
C ARG A 80 -2.36 -12.28 -14.83
N ASN A 81 -2.64 -13.28 -13.98
CA ASN A 81 -2.72 -14.66 -14.39
C ASN A 81 -4.14 -15.03 -14.82
N SER A 82 -4.24 -16.08 -15.64
CA SER A 82 -5.53 -16.61 -16.07
C SER A 82 -6.29 -17.23 -14.88
N PRO A 83 -7.64 -17.31 -14.94
CA PRO A 83 -8.43 -17.95 -13.89
C PRO A 83 -7.96 -19.38 -13.55
N GLU A 84 -7.52 -20.16 -14.54
CA GLU A 84 -7.08 -21.54 -14.38
C GLU A 84 -5.83 -21.64 -13.49
N THR A 85 -4.84 -20.78 -13.76
CA THR A 85 -3.62 -20.68 -12.95
C THR A 85 -3.87 -19.99 -11.60
N GLY A 86 -4.95 -19.21 -11.51
CA GLY A 86 -5.47 -18.61 -10.29
C GLY A 86 -6.11 -19.59 -9.31
N LEU A 87 -6.52 -20.79 -9.75
CA LEU A 87 -7.18 -21.77 -8.88
C LEU A 87 -6.32 -22.19 -7.68
N ARG A 88 -4.99 -22.29 -7.84
CA ARG A 88 -4.07 -22.59 -6.74
C ARG A 88 -4.13 -21.52 -5.64
N VAL A 89 -4.21 -20.25 -6.05
CA VAL A 89 -4.35 -19.10 -5.14
C VAL A 89 -5.71 -19.15 -4.45
N MET A 90 -6.79 -19.36 -5.19
CA MET A 90 -8.16 -19.48 -4.62
C MET A 90 -8.27 -20.62 -3.60
N ARG A 91 -7.69 -21.79 -3.90
CA ARG A 91 -7.65 -22.94 -2.98
C ARG A 91 -6.80 -22.69 -1.75
N SER A 92 -5.69 -21.98 -1.91
CA SER A 92 -4.87 -21.56 -0.76
C SER A 92 -5.64 -20.58 0.13
N MET A 93 -6.35 -19.61 -0.43
CA MET A 93 -7.23 -18.71 0.35
C MET A 93 -8.31 -19.48 1.12
N ALA A 94 -8.94 -20.46 0.47
CA ALA A 94 -9.94 -21.32 1.11
C ALA A 94 -9.33 -22.18 2.24
N HIS A 95 -8.15 -22.77 2.01
CA HIS A 95 -7.43 -23.55 3.02
C HIS A 95 -7.13 -22.73 4.29
N TYR A 96 -6.73 -21.46 4.11
CA TYR A 96 -6.46 -20.57 5.23
C TYR A 96 -7.70 -19.86 5.80
N GLY A 97 -8.89 -20.11 5.24
CA GLY A 97 -10.13 -19.48 5.70
C GLY A 97 -10.17 -17.96 5.51
N LEU A 98 -9.50 -17.44 4.47
CA LEU A 98 -9.60 -16.04 4.09
C LEU A 98 -10.92 -15.82 3.35
N ASP A 99 -11.80 -14.98 3.91
CA ASP A 99 -13.10 -14.63 3.32
C ASP A 99 -12.95 -13.63 2.16
N ILE A 100 -12.27 -14.09 1.10
CA ILE A 100 -12.02 -13.34 -0.13
C ILE A 100 -12.88 -13.97 -1.21
N SER A 101 -14.05 -13.36 -1.43
CA SER A 101 -15.04 -13.86 -2.38
C SER A 101 -14.88 -13.29 -3.79
N ARG A 102 -14.09 -12.21 -3.94
CA ARG A 102 -13.91 -11.47 -5.19
C ARG A 102 -12.48 -11.58 -5.71
N ALA A 103 -12.36 -11.94 -6.98
CA ALA A 103 -11.09 -12.00 -7.68
C ALA A 103 -11.24 -11.48 -9.12
N VAL A 104 -10.25 -10.73 -9.56
CA VAL A 104 -10.12 -10.21 -10.93
C VAL A 104 -8.92 -10.91 -11.56
N PHE A 105 -9.19 -11.71 -12.59
CA PHE A 105 -8.18 -12.39 -13.38
C PHE A 105 -8.15 -11.79 -14.79
N MET A 106 -6.99 -11.33 -15.23
CA MET A 106 -6.82 -10.79 -16.58
C MET A 106 -5.63 -11.44 -17.27
N THR A 107 -5.90 -12.16 -18.36
CA THR A 107 -4.85 -12.75 -19.20
C THR A 107 -4.30 -11.70 -20.16
N GLY A 108 -3.01 -11.37 -20.03
CA GLY A 108 -2.27 -10.55 -21.00
C GLY A 108 -2.54 -9.04 -20.98
N LYS A 109 -3.39 -8.55 -20.07
CA LYS A 109 -3.62 -7.11 -19.82
C LYS A 109 -3.50 -6.81 -18.33
N SER A 110 -3.12 -5.58 -18.01
CA SER A 110 -3.08 -5.09 -16.64
C SER A 110 -4.51 -5.04 -16.04
N PRO A 111 -4.74 -5.64 -14.86
CA PRO A 111 -6.04 -5.59 -14.18
C PRO A 111 -6.28 -4.29 -13.40
N TYR A 112 -5.26 -3.45 -13.28
CA TYR A 112 -5.28 -2.27 -12.41
C TYR A 112 -6.22 -1.13 -12.84
N PRO A 113 -6.58 -0.95 -14.13
CA PRO A 113 -7.63 -0.01 -14.52
C PRO A 113 -9.00 -0.31 -13.88
N TYR A 114 -9.22 -1.51 -13.35
CA TYR A 114 -10.44 -1.87 -12.63
C TYR A 114 -10.42 -1.53 -11.15
N LEU A 115 -9.27 -1.14 -10.57
CA LEU A 115 -9.17 -0.78 -9.15
C LEU A 115 -10.23 0.24 -8.71
N PRO A 116 -10.48 1.35 -9.44
CA PRO A 116 -11.53 2.31 -9.08
C PRO A 116 -12.94 1.70 -9.08
N ALA A 117 -13.22 0.74 -9.97
CA ALA A 117 -14.52 0.08 -10.05
C ALA A 117 -14.84 -0.79 -8.81
N PHE A 118 -13.82 -1.20 -8.06
CA PHE A 118 -13.97 -1.94 -6.80
C PHE A 118 -13.88 -1.06 -5.54
N ASN A 119 -13.78 0.27 -5.68
CA ASN A 119 -13.65 1.21 -4.55
C ASN A 119 -12.48 0.85 -3.60
N ALA A 120 -11.40 0.26 -4.12
CA ALA A 120 -10.21 0.01 -3.32
C ALA A 120 -9.64 1.34 -2.74
N ALA A 121 -9.13 1.28 -1.51
CA ALA A 121 -8.45 2.40 -0.89
C ALA A 121 -6.93 2.32 -1.09
N LEU A 122 -6.45 1.11 -1.40
CA LEU A 122 -5.04 0.78 -1.56
C LEU A 122 -4.94 -0.52 -2.37
N PHE A 123 -3.94 -0.59 -3.24
CA PHE A 123 -3.49 -1.83 -3.88
C PHE A 123 -2.12 -2.27 -3.34
N LEU A 124 -1.98 -3.54 -2.96
CA LEU A 124 -0.72 -4.12 -2.45
C LEU A 124 -0.17 -5.19 -3.41
N SER A 125 1.09 -5.06 -3.82
CA SER A 125 1.80 -6.10 -4.59
C SER A 125 3.24 -6.23 -4.13
N ALA A 126 3.81 -7.44 -4.23
CA ALA A 126 5.26 -7.65 -4.08
C ALA A 126 6.03 -7.49 -5.41
N ASN A 127 5.34 -7.12 -6.50
CA ASN A 127 5.92 -6.89 -7.81
C ASN A 127 5.88 -5.39 -8.15
N GLU A 128 7.03 -4.83 -8.49
CA GLU A 128 7.19 -3.40 -8.76
C GLU A 128 6.44 -2.92 -10.01
N GLU A 129 6.35 -3.74 -11.05
CA GLU A 129 5.59 -3.40 -12.28
C GLU A 129 4.10 -3.26 -11.96
N ASP A 130 3.56 -4.12 -11.10
CA ASP A 130 2.16 -4.06 -10.70
C ASP A 130 1.84 -2.72 -10.01
N VAL A 131 2.74 -2.29 -9.12
CA VAL A 131 2.61 -1.04 -8.38
C VAL A 131 2.72 0.15 -9.33
N LYS A 132 3.70 0.15 -10.24
CA LYS A 132 3.85 1.19 -11.27
C LYS A 132 2.60 1.32 -12.12
N SER A 133 2.07 0.21 -12.64
CA SER A 133 0.87 0.23 -13.48
C SER A 133 -0.39 0.66 -12.72
N ALA A 134 -0.47 0.46 -11.40
CA ALA A 134 -1.56 1.02 -10.58
C ALA A 134 -1.40 2.53 -10.36
N ILE A 135 -0.17 3.03 -10.20
CA ILE A 135 0.11 4.45 -10.03
C ILE A 135 -0.12 5.22 -11.33
N GLU A 136 0.19 4.63 -12.49
CA GLU A 136 -0.07 5.23 -13.82
C GLU A 136 -1.54 5.53 -14.08
N VAL A 137 -2.46 4.87 -13.37
CA VAL A 137 -3.91 5.15 -13.41
C VAL A 137 -4.38 5.98 -12.21
N ASP A 138 -3.48 6.75 -11.62
CA ASP A 138 -3.68 7.65 -10.47
C ASP A 138 -4.28 6.95 -9.23
N TYR A 139 -3.85 5.70 -8.98
CA TYR A 139 -4.39 4.90 -7.88
C TYR A 139 -3.36 4.64 -6.77
N PRO A 140 -3.75 4.73 -5.48
CA PRO A 140 -2.86 4.41 -4.37
C PRO A 140 -2.41 2.95 -4.41
N ALA A 141 -1.10 2.74 -4.50
CA ALA A 141 -0.49 1.41 -4.52
C ALA A 141 0.77 1.37 -3.67
N GLY A 142 1.06 0.20 -3.09
CA GLY A 142 2.20 -0.03 -2.23
C GLY A 142 2.96 -1.30 -2.64
N LEU A 143 4.28 -1.18 -2.72
CA LEU A 143 5.20 -2.29 -2.93
C LEU A 143 5.54 -2.93 -1.60
N VAL A 144 5.05 -4.15 -1.40
CA VAL A 144 5.35 -4.98 -0.23
C VAL A 144 6.80 -5.48 -0.33
N LEU A 145 7.63 -5.07 0.62
CA LEU A 145 9.04 -5.42 0.62
C LEU A 145 9.27 -6.83 1.22
N PRO A 146 10.29 -7.57 0.73
CA PRO A 146 10.64 -8.86 1.29
C PRO A 146 10.98 -8.75 2.78
N SER A 147 10.32 -9.54 3.62
CA SER A 147 10.60 -9.62 5.06
C SER A 147 10.27 -11.02 5.58
N ARG A 148 10.85 -11.39 6.73
CA ARG A 148 10.45 -12.62 7.42
C ARG A 148 9.13 -12.39 8.11
N ILE A 149 8.20 -13.31 7.92
CA ILE A 149 6.91 -13.29 8.60
C ILE A 149 7.14 -13.75 10.04
N ALA A 150 7.03 -12.81 10.98
CA ALA A 150 6.86 -13.12 12.40
C ALA A 150 5.43 -12.76 12.77
N ASP A 151 4.56 -13.77 12.86
CA ASP A 151 3.15 -13.59 13.20
C ASP A 151 2.79 -14.43 14.43
N GLU A 152 2.09 -13.82 15.39
CA GLU A 152 1.50 -14.51 16.54
C GLU A 152 0.05 -14.86 16.18
N GLU A 153 -0.28 -16.14 16.00
CA GLU A 153 -1.58 -16.53 15.45
C GLU A 153 -2.78 -16.11 16.33
N ASP A 154 -2.57 -16.06 17.64
CA ASP A 154 -3.57 -15.69 18.65
C ASP A 154 -3.76 -14.17 18.81
N ASP A 155 -2.86 -13.37 18.23
CA ASP A 155 -2.99 -11.91 18.27
C ASP A 155 -4.04 -11.45 17.25
N ILE A 156 -5.17 -10.96 17.75
CA ILE A 156 -6.29 -10.47 16.94
C ILE A 156 -6.15 -8.99 16.54
N GLU A 157 -5.20 -8.26 17.13
CA GLU A 157 -5.05 -6.81 16.91
C GLU A 157 -4.42 -6.52 15.54
N LEU A 158 -5.12 -5.78 14.68
CA LEU A 158 -4.59 -5.16 13.48
C LEU A 158 -3.86 -3.86 13.80
N ARG A 159 -2.53 -3.94 13.91
CA ARG A 159 -1.62 -2.78 13.99
C ARG A 159 -1.19 -2.27 12.61
N VAL A 160 -1.52 -1.02 12.29
CA VAL A 160 -1.14 -0.34 11.04
C VAL A 160 -0.34 0.92 11.36
N ALA A 161 0.83 1.10 10.75
CA ALA A 161 1.66 2.28 10.94
C ALA A 161 1.88 3.04 9.63
N PHE A 162 1.96 4.36 9.70
CA PHE A 162 2.16 5.24 8.54
C PHE A 162 3.27 6.26 8.82
N ASP A 163 4.10 6.55 7.82
CA ASP A 163 4.75 7.86 7.78
C ASP A 163 3.71 8.95 7.50
N PHE A 164 4.03 10.19 7.86
CA PHE A 164 3.14 11.32 7.61
C PHE A 164 3.38 11.91 6.22
N ASP A 165 4.59 12.40 5.95
CA ASP A 165 4.95 13.02 4.68
C ASP A 165 5.00 11.99 3.55
N GLY A 166 4.58 12.34 2.34
CA GLY A 166 4.57 11.44 1.17
C GLY A 166 3.53 10.30 1.22
N VAL A 167 2.94 10.04 2.39
CA VAL A 167 2.00 8.95 2.64
C VAL A 167 0.62 9.47 3.04
N LEU A 168 0.51 10.18 4.18
CA LEU A 168 -0.75 10.76 4.65
C LEU A 168 -0.93 12.20 4.16
N ALA A 169 0.14 12.97 4.11
CA ALA A 169 0.22 14.30 3.53
C ALA A 169 0.99 14.25 2.21
N ASP A 170 0.78 15.26 1.37
CA ASP A 170 1.63 15.49 0.22
C ASP A 170 3.05 15.91 0.62
N ASP A 171 3.95 15.98 -0.35
CA ASP A 171 5.36 16.26 -0.16
C ASP A 171 5.72 17.75 -0.38
N GLU A 172 4.73 18.66 -0.22
CA GLU A 172 4.93 20.12 -0.26
C GLU A 172 6.06 20.53 0.69
N SER A 173 6.05 19.94 1.89
CA SER A 173 6.99 20.18 2.97
C SER A 173 8.42 19.71 2.67
N GLU A 174 8.56 18.56 1.98
CA GLU A 174 9.87 18.08 1.54
C GLU A 174 10.51 19.00 0.50
N THR A 175 9.70 19.61 -0.36
CA THR A 175 10.18 20.51 -1.40
C THR A 175 10.85 21.74 -0.78
N VAL A 176 10.24 22.31 0.25
CA VAL A 176 10.80 23.44 1.02
C VAL A 176 12.10 23.01 1.71
N TYR A 177 12.10 21.85 2.38
CA TYR A 177 13.30 21.34 3.05
C TYR A 177 14.48 21.12 2.08
N LYS A 178 14.24 20.49 0.91
CA LYS A 178 15.28 20.24 -0.11
C LYS A 178 15.79 21.52 -0.75
N ARG A 179 14.96 22.57 -0.86
CA ARG A 179 15.33 23.86 -1.48
C ARG A 179 16.07 24.78 -0.50
N ASP A 180 15.53 24.93 0.71
CA ASP A 180 15.87 26.04 1.61
C ASP A 180 16.45 25.58 2.96
N GLY A 181 16.48 24.27 3.22
CA GLY A 181 17.06 23.68 4.44
C GLY A 181 16.13 23.71 5.67
N LEU A 182 16.65 23.21 6.80
CA LEU A 182 15.85 22.94 8.02
C LEU A 182 15.26 24.20 8.68
N GLY A 183 15.99 25.32 8.66
CA GLY A 183 15.55 26.56 9.29
C GLY A 183 14.32 27.16 8.61
N GLU A 184 14.38 27.27 7.28
CA GLU A 184 13.27 27.76 6.45
C GLU A 184 12.09 26.78 6.46
N PHE A 185 12.35 25.48 6.53
CA PHE A 185 11.30 24.48 6.76
C PHE A 185 10.53 24.73 8.07
N HIS A 186 11.22 24.94 9.20
CA HIS A 186 10.53 25.24 10.46
C HIS A 186 9.77 26.57 10.43
N ALA A 187 10.32 27.61 9.78
CA ALA A 187 9.63 28.88 9.60
C ALA A 187 8.37 28.73 8.74
N HIS A 188 8.49 28.00 7.62
CA HIS A 188 7.37 27.67 6.73
C HIS A 188 6.27 26.92 7.47
N GLU A 189 6.62 25.90 8.24
CA GLU A 189 5.65 25.11 9.01
C GLU A 189 4.96 25.94 10.08
N THR A 190 5.69 26.79 10.79
CA THR A 190 5.13 27.68 11.82
C THR A 190 4.15 28.68 11.21
N LEU A 191 4.50 29.28 10.07
CA LEU A 191 3.63 30.21 9.34
C LEU A 191 2.35 29.56 8.84
N HIS A 192 2.41 28.27 8.50
CA HIS A 192 1.30 27.51 7.93
C HIS A 192 0.61 26.57 8.94
N VAL A 193 0.85 26.70 10.24
CA VAL A 193 0.26 25.83 11.28
C VAL A 193 -1.27 25.72 11.18
N ALA A 194 -1.95 26.81 10.82
CA ALA A 194 -3.41 26.85 10.68
C ALA A 194 -3.93 26.28 9.35
N ARG A 195 -3.05 25.97 8.40
CA ARG A 195 -3.39 25.44 7.08
C ARG A 195 -3.06 23.94 7.03
N PRO A 196 -4.07 23.06 6.93
CA PRO A 196 -3.83 21.63 6.73
C PRO A 196 -2.92 21.34 5.53
N HIS A 197 -2.13 20.28 5.60
CA HIS A 197 -1.43 19.72 4.44
C HIS A 197 -2.42 19.20 3.40
N GLN A 198 -2.00 19.12 2.14
CA GLN A 198 -2.86 18.46 1.15
C GLN A 198 -2.88 16.95 1.43
N PRO A 199 -3.99 16.27 1.17
CA PRO A 199 -4.07 14.83 1.38
C PRO A 199 -3.08 14.08 0.49
N GLY A 200 -2.26 13.23 1.11
CA GLY A 200 -1.39 12.28 0.43
C GLY A 200 -2.14 11.04 -0.08
N PRO A 201 -1.44 10.11 -0.73
CA PRO A 201 -2.04 8.94 -1.39
C PRO A 201 -2.84 8.04 -0.44
N LEU A 202 -2.38 7.88 0.81
CA LEU A 202 -3.04 7.00 1.79
C LEU A 202 -3.97 7.76 2.77
N ALA A 203 -4.19 9.07 2.59
CA ALA A 203 -5.11 9.83 3.43
C ALA A 203 -6.54 9.24 3.41
N GLY A 204 -6.99 8.75 2.24
CA GLY A 204 -8.30 8.10 2.09
C GLY A 204 -8.39 6.80 2.89
N MET A 205 -7.37 5.95 2.83
CA MET A 205 -7.27 4.72 3.63
C MET A 205 -7.24 5.04 5.12
N PHE A 206 -6.43 6.02 5.54
CA PHE A 206 -6.32 6.42 6.94
C PHE A 206 -7.66 6.89 7.51
N ARG A 207 -8.41 7.71 6.76
CA ARG A 207 -9.76 8.14 7.17
C ARG A 207 -10.73 6.97 7.30
N LYS A 208 -10.70 6.02 6.37
CA LYS A 208 -11.54 4.80 6.44
C LYS A 208 -11.16 3.91 7.63
N LEU A 209 -9.87 3.76 7.95
CA LEU A 209 -9.42 3.05 9.15
C LEU A 209 -9.90 3.77 10.42
N ALA A 210 -9.80 5.10 10.47
CA ALA A 210 -10.31 5.89 11.59
C ALA A 210 -11.84 5.73 11.76
N MET A 211 -12.61 5.56 10.67
CA MET A 211 -14.04 5.21 10.76
C MET A 211 -14.27 3.86 11.43
N LEU A 212 -13.42 2.85 11.16
CA LEU A 212 -13.49 1.57 11.87
C LEU A 212 -13.26 1.76 13.37
N GLN A 213 -12.30 2.59 13.78
CA GLN A 213 -12.09 2.90 15.19
C GLN A 213 -13.28 3.59 15.85
N GLN A 214 -14.08 4.37 15.10
CA GLN A 214 -15.32 4.94 15.62
C GLN A 214 -16.40 3.86 15.83
N LEU A 215 -16.48 2.86 14.95
CA LEU A 215 -17.35 1.69 15.16
C LEU A 215 -16.93 0.91 16.41
N GLU A 216 -15.63 0.72 16.62
CA GLU A 216 -15.09 0.06 17.81
C GLU A 216 -15.38 0.85 19.10
N LYS A 217 -15.26 2.18 19.07
CA LYS A 217 -15.65 3.04 20.20
C LYS A 217 -17.14 2.95 20.53
N ALA A 218 -17.99 2.73 19.52
CA ALA A 218 -19.42 2.50 19.76
C ALA A 218 -19.63 1.12 20.40
N ALA A 219 -18.99 0.08 19.87
CA ALA A 219 -19.05 -1.28 20.43
C ALA A 219 -18.53 -1.33 21.89
N GLU A 220 -17.45 -0.63 22.20
CA GLU A 220 -16.90 -0.53 23.58
C GLU A 220 -17.85 0.15 24.57
N ARG A 221 -18.72 1.06 24.09
CA ARG A 221 -19.76 1.68 24.93
C ARG A 221 -20.91 0.72 25.21
N ASP A 222 -21.23 -0.15 24.25
CA ASP A 222 -22.33 -1.11 24.35
C ASP A 222 -21.90 -2.38 25.10
N ASP A 223 -20.62 -2.78 24.99
CA ASP A 223 -20.01 -3.94 25.63
C ASP A 223 -18.69 -3.57 26.33
N PRO A 224 -18.67 -3.49 27.67
CA PRO A 224 -17.46 -3.17 28.45
C PRO A 224 -16.32 -4.18 28.32
N ASP A 225 -16.59 -5.42 27.88
CA ASP A 225 -15.56 -6.45 27.67
C ASP A 225 -14.98 -6.41 26.25
N TYR A 226 -15.51 -5.54 25.38
CA TYR A 226 -15.02 -5.36 24.02
C TYR A 226 -13.59 -4.85 24.01
N ARG A 227 -12.71 -5.56 23.28
CA ARG A 227 -11.34 -5.13 23.05
C ARG A 227 -11.21 -4.60 21.64
N ARG A 228 -10.69 -3.38 21.50
CA ARG A 228 -10.35 -2.81 20.21
C ARG A 228 -9.32 -3.69 19.51
N ILE A 229 -9.54 -3.92 18.23
CA ILE A 229 -8.71 -4.70 17.34
C ILE A 229 -8.04 -3.84 16.28
N VAL A 230 -8.43 -2.59 16.02
CA VAL A 230 -7.70 -1.72 15.07
C VAL A 230 -6.89 -0.66 15.80
N ARG A 231 -5.56 -0.75 15.64
CA ARG A 231 -4.61 0.21 16.22
C ARG A 231 -3.80 0.88 15.14
N ILE A 232 -3.86 2.21 15.11
CA ILE A 232 -3.24 3.04 14.08
C ILE A 232 -2.12 3.88 14.72
N ALA A 233 -0.93 3.84 14.12
CA ALA A 233 0.19 4.69 14.51
C ALA A 233 0.65 5.60 13.36
N ILE A 234 1.08 6.81 13.71
CA ILE A 234 1.83 7.70 12.81
C ILE A 234 3.26 7.78 13.33
N ILE A 235 4.25 7.48 12.49
CA ILE A 235 5.68 7.47 12.84
C ILE A 235 6.42 8.34 11.83
N THR A 236 6.70 9.59 12.22
CA THR A 236 7.25 10.61 11.33
C THR A 236 8.58 11.17 11.81
N ALA A 237 9.44 11.57 10.88
CA ALA A 237 10.68 12.29 11.17
C ALA A 237 10.44 13.73 11.65
N ARG A 238 9.22 14.27 11.51
CA ARG A 238 8.85 15.61 12.01
C ARG A 238 9.09 15.72 13.52
N SER A 239 9.39 16.92 13.96
CA SER A 239 9.53 17.28 15.38
C SER A 239 9.02 18.69 15.63
N ALA A 240 9.10 19.17 16.87
CA ALA A 240 8.76 20.57 17.16
C ALA A 240 9.65 21.55 16.38
N PRO A 241 9.08 22.58 15.74
CA PRO A 241 7.68 23.03 15.81
C PRO A 241 6.72 22.40 14.77
N ALA A 242 7.21 21.65 13.79
CA ALA A 242 6.43 21.12 12.66
C ALA A 242 5.32 20.11 13.03
N HIS A 243 5.28 19.60 14.27
CA HIS A 243 4.23 18.69 14.74
C HIS A 243 2.84 19.35 14.82
N GLU A 244 2.77 20.67 15.03
CA GLU A 244 1.47 21.36 15.17
C GLU A 244 0.64 21.27 13.88
N ARG A 245 1.25 21.45 12.71
CA ARG A 245 0.55 21.36 11.43
C ARG A 245 0.06 19.92 11.14
N VAL A 246 0.74 18.90 11.66
CA VAL A 246 0.27 17.50 11.62
C VAL A 246 -1.05 17.37 12.40
N VAL A 247 -1.08 17.90 13.63
CA VAL A 247 -2.28 17.89 14.47
C VAL A 247 -3.42 18.67 13.82
N THR A 248 -3.15 19.86 13.27
CA THR A 248 -4.15 20.65 12.52
C THR A 248 -4.71 19.86 11.34
N THR A 249 -3.85 19.15 10.60
CA THR A 249 -4.24 18.38 9.42
C THR A 249 -5.17 17.24 9.81
N LEU A 250 -4.79 16.41 10.78
CA LEU A 250 -5.63 15.30 11.26
C LEU A 250 -6.94 15.81 11.88
N GLY A 251 -6.87 16.90 12.66
CA GLY A 251 -8.04 17.56 13.23
C GLY A 251 -9.03 18.05 12.17
N SER A 252 -8.53 18.62 11.07
CA SER A 252 -9.38 19.07 9.95
C SER A 252 -10.13 17.94 9.26
N TRP A 253 -9.61 16.73 9.33
CA TRP A 253 -10.24 15.52 8.79
C TRP A 253 -11.15 14.83 9.81
N GLY A 254 -11.18 15.29 11.07
CA GLY A 254 -11.94 14.67 12.16
C GLY A 254 -11.41 13.30 12.60
N VAL A 255 -10.12 13.04 12.37
CA VAL A 255 -9.49 11.74 12.66
C VAL A 255 -8.28 11.89 13.57
N SER A 256 -7.89 10.79 14.21
CA SER A 256 -6.72 10.71 15.08
C SER A 256 -6.11 9.32 14.97
N ALA A 257 -4.78 9.21 15.10
CA ALA A 257 -4.13 7.93 15.39
C ALA A 257 -4.23 7.63 16.89
N ASP A 258 -4.08 6.36 17.30
CA ASP A 258 -3.96 6.00 18.71
C ASP A 258 -2.60 6.47 19.25
N GLU A 259 -1.56 6.36 18.42
CA GLU A 259 -0.21 6.76 18.73
C GLU A 259 0.40 7.60 17.61
N THR A 260 1.03 8.71 17.98
CA THR A 260 1.75 9.57 17.04
C THR A 260 3.15 9.83 17.60
N PHE A 261 4.17 9.44 16.84
CA PHE A 261 5.57 9.56 17.20
C PHE A 261 6.27 10.60 16.31
N PHE A 262 6.72 11.68 16.94
CA PHE A 262 7.51 12.75 16.33
C PHE A 262 8.99 12.53 16.64
N LEU A 263 9.74 11.97 15.70
CA LEU A 263 11.06 11.41 15.97
C LEU A 263 12.21 12.42 15.87
N GLY A 264 12.06 13.52 15.13
CA GLY A 264 13.11 14.54 15.01
C GLY A 264 14.47 14.00 14.57
N GLY A 265 14.48 13.04 13.64
CA GLY A 265 15.70 12.40 13.14
C GLY A 265 16.15 11.16 13.91
N MET A 266 15.40 10.71 14.93
CA MET A 266 15.61 9.36 15.47
C MET A 266 15.22 8.30 14.45
N ASP A 267 15.94 7.17 14.46
CA ASP A 267 15.64 6.01 13.63
C ASP A 267 14.26 5.41 13.97
N LYS A 268 13.39 5.29 12.95
CA LYS A 268 12.04 4.71 13.04
C LYS A 268 12.05 3.27 13.54
N SER A 269 13.11 2.50 13.25
CA SER A 269 13.25 1.09 13.64
C SER A 269 13.10 0.88 15.16
N ARG A 270 13.49 1.88 15.96
CA ARG A 270 13.36 1.86 17.43
C ARG A 270 11.90 1.83 17.88
N VAL A 271 11.03 2.57 17.20
CA VAL A 271 9.59 2.57 17.52
C VAL A 271 8.92 1.37 16.88
N LEU A 272 9.26 1.07 15.62
CA LEU A 272 8.67 -0.05 14.87
C LEU A 272 8.91 -1.41 15.56
N SER A 273 10.09 -1.62 16.16
CA SER A 273 10.40 -2.87 16.89
C SER A 273 9.59 -3.05 18.19
N VAL A 274 9.11 -1.95 18.78
CA VAL A 274 8.23 -1.97 19.96
C VAL A 274 6.77 -2.08 19.55
N PHE A 275 6.34 -1.25 18.60
CA PHE A 275 4.96 -1.23 18.12
C PHE A 275 4.59 -2.50 17.34
N LYS A 276 5.56 -3.11 16.64
CA LYS A 276 5.38 -4.34 15.82
C LYS A 276 4.16 -4.26 14.89
N PRO A 277 4.13 -3.30 13.95
CA PRO A 277 3.01 -3.19 13.03
C PRO A 277 2.91 -4.43 12.14
N HIS A 278 1.68 -4.77 11.75
CA HIS A 278 1.44 -5.80 10.71
C HIS A 278 1.70 -5.26 9.32
N ILE A 279 1.71 -3.93 9.18
CA ILE A 279 2.12 -3.24 7.97
C ILE A 279 2.56 -1.81 8.31
N PHE A 280 3.70 -1.39 7.79
CA PHE A 280 4.20 -0.02 7.88
C PHE A 280 4.34 0.60 6.49
N PHE A 281 3.77 1.77 6.27
CA PHE A 281 3.81 2.50 5.00
C PHE A 281 4.78 3.68 5.07
N ASP A 282 5.71 3.76 4.13
CA ASP A 282 6.69 4.86 4.00
C ASP A 282 6.94 5.13 2.51
N ASP A 283 7.19 6.39 2.16
CA ASP A 283 7.49 6.80 0.77
C ASP A 283 9.00 6.72 0.45
N GLN A 284 9.86 6.52 1.46
CA GLN A 284 11.31 6.46 1.28
C GLN A 284 11.87 5.07 1.54
N LEU A 285 12.44 4.45 0.49
CA LEU A 285 13.15 3.17 0.62
C LEU A 285 14.27 3.18 1.67
N ALA A 286 14.91 4.33 1.91
CA ALA A 286 15.96 4.45 2.94
C ALA A 286 15.44 4.22 4.37
N HIS A 287 14.17 4.54 4.64
CA HIS A 287 13.52 4.23 5.92
C HIS A 287 13.11 2.75 6.03
N LEU A 288 13.13 2.04 4.90
CA LEU A 288 12.65 0.68 4.77
C LEU A 288 13.77 -0.36 4.66
N ASP A 289 15.03 0.05 4.88
CA ASP A 289 16.16 -0.87 4.96
C ASP A 289 16.18 -1.59 6.31
N SER A 290 15.40 -2.65 6.36
CA SER A 290 15.49 -3.60 7.45
C SER A 290 16.42 -4.70 7.00
N GLY A 291 17.68 -4.63 7.44
CA GLY A 291 18.72 -5.58 7.03
C GLY A 291 18.32 -7.07 7.18
N PRO A 292 19.20 -8.00 6.77
CA PRO A 292 18.87 -9.42 6.69
C PRO A 292 18.28 -9.97 8.00
N GLY A 293 17.01 -10.40 7.97
CA GLY A 293 16.31 -10.93 9.16
C GLY A 293 15.22 -10.03 9.74
N ALA A 294 14.94 -8.89 9.11
CA ALA A 294 13.82 -8.04 9.42
C ALA A 294 12.47 -8.76 9.49
N THR A 295 11.72 -8.49 10.56
CA THR A 295 10.43 -9.12 10.84
C THR A 295 9.23 -8.20 10.66
N ILE A 296 9.48 -6.94 10.29
CA ILE A 296 8.44 -5.90 10.20
C ILE A 296 8.01 -5.81 8.74
N PRO A 297 6.73 -6.09 8.42
CA PRO A 297 6.22 -5.93 7.07
C PRO A 297 6.21 -4.47 6.67
N MET A 298 7.02 -4.13 5.66
CA MET A 298 7.18 -2.77 5.17
C MET A 298 6.62 -2.64 3.76
N VAL A 299 5.98 -1.51 3.50
CA VAL A 299 5.39 -1.17 2.22
C VAL A 299 5.95 0.17 1.77
N HIS A 300 6.65 0.13 0.65
CA HIS A 300 7.07 1.33 -0.03
C HIS A 300 5.89 1.90 -0.81
N VAL A 301 5.60 3.19 -0.64
CA VAL A 301 4.56 3.92 -1.37
C VAL A 301 5.25 4.82 -2.41
N PRO A 302 5.42 4.39 -3.67
CA PRO A 302 6.20 5.14 -4.65
C PRO A 302 5.43 6.32 -5.27
N PHE A 303 4.85 7.18 -4.42
CA PHE A 303 4.16 8.41 -4.79
C PHE A 303 5.03 9.65 -4.51
N GLY A 304 4.70 10.78 -5.15
CA GLY A 304 5.36 12.07 -4.86
C GLY A 304 6.63 12.37 -5.67
N ILE A 305 7.17 13.56 -5.48
CA ILE A 305 8.40 14.11 -6.10
C ILE A 305 9.62 13.26 -5.76
N ALA A 306 9.69 12.68 -4.55
CA ALA A 306 10.76 11.75 -4.17
C ALA A 306 10.91 10.59 -5.16
N ASN A 307 9.80 10.16 -5.77
CA ASN A 307 9.73 9.03 -6.69
C ASN A 307 9.68 9.44 -8.18
N ARG A 308 9.56 10.73 -8.52
CA ARG A 308 9.53 11.22 -9.92
C ARG A 308 10.85 11.06 -10.69
N ARG A 309 11.98 10.85 -10.02
CA ARG A 309 13.31 10.78 -10.69
C ARG A 309 13.58 9.50 -11.49
N ALA A 310 12.72 8.47 -11.43
CA ALA A 310 12.94 7.21 -12.15
C ALA A 310 12.24 7.14 -13.52
N ALA A 311 11.18 7.92 -13.76
CA ALA A 311 10.38 7.82 -14.98
C ALA A 311 10.91 8.70 -16.14
N ASP A 312 11.54 9.83 -15.84
CA ASP A 312 11.86 10.85 -16.85
C ASP A 312 13.18 10.62 -17.60
N THR A 313 14.03 9.68 -17.16
CA THR A 313 15.34 9.44 -17.80
C THR A 313 15.32 8.54 -19.04
N VAL A 314 14.19 7.91 -19.38
CA VAL A 314 14.12 6.99 -20.54
C VAL A 314 13.43 7.62 -21.77
N SER A 315 12.74 8.75 -21.64
CA SER A 315 11.93 9.34 -22.72
C SER A 315 12.55 10.56 -23.42
N ALA A 316 13.86 10.79 -23.30
CA ALA A 316 14.52 11.93 -23.96
C ALA A 316 15.72 11.49 -24.82
N ALA A 317 15.47 10.64 -25.82
CA ALA A 317 16.34 10.56 -26.99
C ALA A 317 15.71 11.42 -28.11
N PRO A 318 16.37 12.48 -28.59
CA PRO A 318 15.80 13.32 -29.63
C PRO A 318 15.86 12.58 -30.97
N THR A 319 14.69 12.28 -31.55
CA THR A 319 14.55 11.87 -32.95
C THR A 319 14.94 13.05 -33.83
N ALA A 320 16.11 12.97 -34.47
CA ALA A 320 16.52 13.89 -35.51
C ALA A 320 15.51 13.85 -36.66
N GLY A 321 14.84 14.99 -36.89
CA GLY A 321 13.82 15.16 -37.91
C GLY A 321 14.39 14.99 -39.32
N ALA A 322 13.80 14.05 -40.07
CA ALA A 322 13.94 13.96 -41.50
C ALA A 322 13.09 15.07 -42.16
N THR A 323 13.76 15.99 -42.85
CA THR A 323 13.15 17.01 -43.71
C THR A 323 12.64 16.38 -45.01
N PRO A 324 11.40 16.62 -45.46
CA PRO A 324 10.98 16.20 -46.79
C PRO A 324 11.01 17.34 -47.83
N ALA A 325 11.44 16.94 -49.03
CA ALA A 325 11.04 17.39 -50.36
C ALA A 325 11.41 18.80 -50.89
N GLY A 326 12.28 18.78 -51.92
CA GLY A 326 12.37 19.79 -52.96
C GLY A 326 12.87 19.14 -54.26
N ALA A 327 11.98 19.05 -55.26
CA ALA A 327 12.18 18.43 -56.58
C ALA A 327 13.00 19.35 -57.55
N PRO A 328 13.36 18.90 -58.77
CA PRO A 328 14.67 19.16 -59.39
C PRO A 328 14.75 20.21 -60.51
N ALA A 329 16.02 20.41 -60.97
CA ALA A 329 16.52 20.73 -62.34
C ALA A 329 16.73 22.22 -62.73
N PRO A 330 17.54 22.57 -63.78
CA PRO A 330 18.66 21.87 -64.43
C PRO A 330 19.91 22.75 -64.77
N ALA A 331 20.94 22.07 -65.30
CA ALA A 331 21.92 22.47 -66.33
C ALA A 331 23.00 23.55 -66.04
N ALA A 332 24.26 23.10 -65.96
CA ALA A 332 25.30 23.31 -66.97
C ALA A 332 26.44 22.29 -66.75
#